data_AF-A0A5D4XSK2-F1
#
_entry.id   AF-A0A5D4XSK2-F1
#
_cell.length_a   1.000
_cell.length_b   1.000
_cell.length_c   1.000
_cell.angle_alpha   90.00
_cell.angle_beta   90.00
_cell.angle_gamma   90.00
#
_symmetry.space_group_name_H-M   'P 1'
#
loop_
_entity.id
_entity.type
_entity.pdbx_description
1 polymer ?
#
loop_
_entity_poly.entity_id
_entity_poly.type
_entity_poly.pdbx_seq_one_letter_code
_entity_poly.pdbx_strand_id
1 'polypeptide(L)' 'MAKTTRDDVLVQLDRVDTALESGGGDAAQVLRDAGDWLSARADIEPADALYYRERLQAIRERHDA' A
#
# COMPACT_ATOMS: atom_id res chain seq x y z
N MET A 1 -17.69 10.91 2.16
CA MET A 1 -16.82 9.89 1.55
C MET A 1 -17.18 8.55 2.15
N ALA A 2 -17.27 7.48 1.35
CA ALA A 2 -17.51 6.15 1.88
C ALA A 2 -16.34 5.74 2.78
N LYS A 3 -16.61 5.07 3.90
CA LYS A 3 -15.56 4.54 4.79
C LYS A 3 -14.74 3.54 3.99
N THR A 4 -13.42 3.72 4.00
CA THR A 4 -12.47 2.78 3.41
C THR A 4 -12.57 1.48 4.16
N THR A 5 -12.89 0.42 3.44
CA THR A 5 -12.97 -0.91 4.03
C THR A 5 -11.59 -1.54 4.03
N ARG A 6 -11.43 -2.59 4.84
CA ARG A 6 -10.24 -3.44 4.80
C ARG A 6 -9.99 -4.01 3.40
N ASP A 7 -11.05 -4.39 2.70
CA ASP A 7 -10.97 -4.96 1.35
C ASP A 7 -10.38 -3.96 0.35
N ASP A 8 -10.83 -2.69 0.41
CA ASP A 8 -10.29 -1.62 -0.43
C ASP A 8 -8.78 -1.43 -0.26
N VAL A 9 -8.28 -1.55 0.98
CA VAL A 9 -6.85 -1.42 1.26
C VAL A 9 -6.07 -2.64 0.76
N LEU A 10 -6.60 -3.84 0.94
CA LEU A 10 -5.98 -5.07 0.43
C LEU A 10 -5.87 -5.04 -1.10
N VAL A 11 -6.93 -4.62 -1.80
CA VAL A 11 -6.91 -4.43 -3.25
C VAL A 11 -5.89 -3.37 -3.66
N GLN A 12 -5.76 -2.28 -2.90
CA GLN A 12 -4.77 -1.25 -3.20
C GLN A 12 -3.33 -1.77 -3.04
N LEU A 13 -3.05 -2.56 -1.99
CA LEU A 13 -1.74 -3.18 -1.80
C LEU A 13 -1.41 -4.20 -2.90
N ASP A 14 -2.39 -4.97 -3.37
CA ASP A 14 -2.24 -5.91 -4.48
C ASP A 14 -1.91 -5.19 -5.81
N ARG A 15 -2.54 -4.03 -6.05
CA ARG A 15 -2.20 -3.16 -7.19
C ARG A 15 -0.78 -2.61 -7.11
N VAL A 16 -0.32 -2.25 -5.91
CA VAL A 16 1.06 -1.79 -5.68
C VAL A 16 2.05 -2.90 -6.01
N ASP A 17 1.80 -4.11 -5.51
CA ASP A 17 2.63 -5.29 -5.79
C ASP A 17 2.69 -5.60 -7.30
N THR A 18 1.52 -5.65 -7.95
CA THR A 18 1.42 -5.86 -9.41
C THR A 18 2.15 -4.78 -10.21
N ALA A 19 2.07 -3.51 -9.78
CA ALA A 19 2.75 -2.41 -10.44
C ALA A 19 4.28 -2.57 -10.37
N LEU A 20 4.80 -3.00 -9.21
CA LEU A 20 6.21 -3.30 -9.04
C LEU A 20 6.66 -4.52 -9.86
N GLU A 21 5.87 -5.59 -9.87
CA GLU A 21 6.14 -6.80 -10.69
C GLU A 21 6.19 -6.49 -12.19
N SER A 22 5.31 -5.60 -12.66
CA SER A 22 5.26 -5.24 -14.09
C SER A 22 6.48 -4.46 -14.58
N GLY A 23 7.32 -3.94 -13.67
CA GLY A 23 8.47 -3.10 -13.99
C GLY A 23 8.09 -1.78 -14.70
N GLY A 24 6.81 -1.43 -14.71
CA GLY A 24 6.25 -0.33 -15.50
C GLY A 24 6.45 1.07 -14.91
N GLY A 25 7.11 1.20 -13.75
CA GLY A 25 7.28 2.48 -13.07
C GLY A 25 8.45 2.52 -12.08
N ASP A 26 8.77 3.72 -11.59
CA ASP A 26 9.75 3.91 -10.51
C ASP A 26 9.21 3.29 -9.22
N ALA A 27 9.83 2.19 -8.79
CA ALA A 27 9.45 1.46 -7.59
C ALA A 27 9.42 2.34 -6.34
N ALA A 28 10.37 3.28 -6.22
CA ALA A 28 10.42 4.20 -5.09
C ALA A 28 9.23 5.18 -5.11
N GLN A 29 8.78 5.59 -6.30
CA GLN A 29 7.60 6.43 -6.43
C GLN A 29 6.33 5.65 -6.06
N VAL A 30 6.15 4.44 -6.57
CA VAL A 30 4.98 3.60 -6.29
C VAL A 30 4.83 3.34 -4.79
N LEU A 31 5.93 3.03 -4.10
CA LEU A 31 5.92 2.79 -2.65
C LEU A 31 5.64 4.05 -1.84
N ARG A 32 6.16 5.22 -2.26
CA ARG A 32 5.83 6.52 -1.64
C ARG A 32 4.35 6.84 -1.77
N ASP A 33 3.80 6.73 -2.98
CA ASP A 33 2.39 7.01 -3.26
C ASP A 33 1.46 6.09 -2.44
N ALA A 34 1.84 4.82 -2.26
CA ALA A 34 1.12 3.87 -1.41
C ALA A 34 1.17 4.26 0.08
N GLY A 35 2.33 4.70 0.58
CA GLY A 35 2.49 5.16 1.95
C GLY A 35 1.71 6.45 2.25
N ASP A 36 1.71 7.39 1.31
CA ASP A 36 0.95 8.64 1.40
C ASP A 36 -0.55 8.36 1.38
N TRP A 37 -0.99 7.45 0.51
CA TRP A 37 -2.39 7.02 0.46
C TRP A 37 -2.84 6.38 1.78
N LEU A 38 -2.04 5.50 2.38
CA LEU A 38 -2.35 4.92 3.70
C LEU A 38 -2.40 6.00 4.79
N SER A 39 -1.51 7.00 4.73
CA SER A 39 -1.44 8.08 5.72
C SER A 39 -2.61 9.07 5.61
N ALA A 40 -3.16 9.24 4.40
CA ALA A 40 -4.33 10.09 4.15
C ALA A 40 -5.65 9.47 4.65
N ARG A 41 -5.66 8.17 4.97
CA ARG A 41 -6.85 7.40 5.37
C ARG A 41 -6.99 7.36 6.90
N ALA A 42 -7.38 8.50 7.47
CA ALA A 42 -7.65 8.63 8.91
C ALA A 42 -8.87 7.82 9.40
N ASP A 43 -9.64 7.26 8.46
CA ASP A 43 -10.84 6.44 8.69
C ASP A 43 -10.56 4.94 8.86
N ILE A 44 -9.29 4.52 8.70
CA ILE A 44 -8.83 3.15 8.96
C ILE A 44 -8.53 2.98 10.46
N GLU A 45 -8.96 1.86 11.04
CA GLU A 45 -8.66 1.52 12.43
C GLU A 45 -7.13 1.42 12.64
N PRO A 46 -6.57 1.94 13.74
CA PRO A 46 -5.12 1.98 13.95
C PRO A 46 -4.41 0.61 13.86
N ALA A 47 -5.08 -0.47 14.28
CA ALA A 47 -4.56 -1.83 14.20
C ALA A 47 -4.44 -2.31 12.73
N ASP A 48 -5.44 -1.97 11.91
CA ASP A 48 -5.41 -2.27 10.47
C ASP A 48 -4.35 -1.42 9.77
N ALA A 49 -4.21 -0.15 10.14
CA ALA A 49 -3.18 0.74 9.59
C ALA A 49 -1.76 0.21 9.83
N LEU A 50 -1.49 -0.36 11.02
CA LEU A 50 -0.21 -1.02 11.31
C LEU A 50 0.01 -2.22 10.39
N TYR A 51 -0.99 -3.11 10.29
CA TYR A 51 -0.93 -4.28 9.40
C TYR A 51 -0.66 -3.90 7.94
N TYR A 52 -1.27 -2.83 7.43
CA TYR A 52 -1.06 -2.38 6.06
C TYR A 52 0.35 -1.81 5.83
N ARG A 53 0.92 -1.13 6.83
CA ARG A 53 2.31 -0.65 6.77
C ARG A 53 3.31 -1.80 6.74
N GLU A 54 3.11 -2.81 7.58
CA GLU A 54 3.94 -4.02 7.58
C GLU A 54 3.85 -4.76 6.23
N ARG A 55 2.64 -4.84 5.65
CA ARG A 55 2.45 -5.47 4.34
C ARG A 55 3.10 -4.66 3.21
N LEU A 56 3.05 -3.34 3.26
CA LEU A 56 3.76 -2.48 2.31
C LEU A 56 5.29 -2.64 2.43
N GLN A 57 5.80 -2.78 3.65
CA GLN A 57 7.22 -3.09 3.87
C GLN A 57 7.61 -4.45 3.28
N ALA A 58 6.80 -5.49 3.48
CA ALA A 58 7.06 -6.80 2.89
C ALA A 58 7.05 -6.78 1.35
N ILE A 59 6.19 -5.96 0.73
CA ILE A 59 6.20 -5.73 -0.72
C ILE A 59 7.51 -5.06 -1.13
N ARG A 60 7.93 -4.00 -0.42
CA ARG A 60 9.19 -3.31 -0.69
C ARG A 60 10.39 -4.27 -0.63
N GLU A 61 10.47 -5.10 0.41
CA GLU A 61 11.56 -6.07 0.60
C GLU A 61 11.58 -7.13 -0.52
N ARG A 62 10.43 -7.52 -1.05
CA ARG A 62 10.33 -8.48 -2.17
C ARG A 62 10.90 -7.93 -3.48
N HIS A 63 10.76 -6.63 -3.70
CA HIS A 63 11.11 -5.96 -4.95
C HIS A 63 12.48 -5.25 -4.88
N ASP A 64 13.27 -5.48 -3.82
CA ASP A 64 14.59 -4.85 -3.60
C ASP A 64 14.58 -3.30 -3.74
N ALA A 65 13.47 -2.67 -3.33
CA ALA A 65 13.21 -1.24 -3.52
C ALA A 65 13.52 -0.36 -2.28
#